data_AF-A0A8C5ZRD9-F1
#
_entry.id   AF-A0A8C5ZRD9-F1
#
_cell.length_a   1.000
_cell.length_b   1.000
_cell.length_c   1.000
_cell.angle_alpha   90.00
_cell.angle_beta   90.00
_cell.angle_gamma   90.00
#
_symmetry.space_group_name_H-M   'P 1'
#
loop_
_entity.id
_entity.type
_entity.pdbx_description
1 polymer ?
#
loop_
_entity_poly.entity_id
_entity_poly.type
_entity_poly.pdbx_seq_one_letter_code
_entity_poly.pdbx_strand_id
1 'polypeptide(L)'
;MGRMSWFLLLLGVLTAYCIYTPLPENIEEPMLTNTPLKALAHLATFLGLGRYFDFFTLMMIFPEVPPTSDKNVIVTDTKFNNTPVRVYVPRRKSDTLRRSVFYIHGGGWSLGSAAFISYDLLSRRTADRLDAVVVSTNYRLAPKYHFPVQFEDVYDAIKWFLRKNILEEYGVDPGRIAVSGDSVCGEKK
;
A
#
# COMPACT_ATOMS: atom_id res chain seq x y z
N MET A 1 -31.33 28.14 -11.26
CA MET A 1 -29.92 28.29 -10.89
C MET A 1 -29.88 29.06 -9.57
N GLY A 2 -29.84 28.40 -8.40
CA GLY A 2 -29.98 29.18 -7.16
C GLY A 2 -30.14 28.45 -5.83
N ARG A 3 -30.29 27.12 -5.76
CA ARG A 3 -30.28 26.39 -4.48
C ARG A 3 -28.97 25.65 -4.22
N MET A 4 -28.36 25.09 -5.25
CA MET A 4 -27.13 24.30 -5.14
C MET A 4 -25.88 25.13 -4.79
N SER A 5 -25.87 26.42 -5.16
CA SER A 5 -24.75 27.33 -4.88
C SER A 5 -24.66 27.75 -3.41
N TRP A 6 -25.79 27.86 -2.71
CA TRP A 6 -25.82 28.18 -1.27
C TRP A 6 -25.34 27.03 -0.40
N PHE A 7 -25.63 25.78 -0.78
CA PHE A 7 -25.13 24.61 -0.05
C PHE A 7 -23.61 24.48 -0.15
N LEU A 8 -23.03 24.73 -1.33
CA LEU A 8 -21.57 24.71 -1.51
C LEU A 8 -20.88 25.84 -0.75
N LEU A 9 -21.50 27.03 -0.70
CA LEU A 9 -21.00 28.15 0.11
C LEU A 9 -21.07 27.84 1.62
N LEU A 10 -22.20 27.31 2.11
CA LEU A 10 -22.36 26.91 3.51
C LEU A 10 -21.35 25.82 3.90
N LEU A 11 -21.15 24.81 3.04
CA LEU A 11 -20.20 23.74 3.26
C LEU A 11 -18.76 24.27 3.27
N GLY A 12 -18.42 25.19 2.36
CA GLY A 12 -17.11 25.85 2.33
C GLY A 12 -16.82 26.66 3.59
N VAL A 13 -17.81 27.42 4.08
CA VAL A 13 -17.70 28.22 5.30
C VAL A 13 -17.56 27.33 6.54
N LEU A 14 -18.33 26.25 6.65
CA LEU A 14 -18.22 25.27 7.74
C LEU A 14 -16.86 24.57 7.74
N THR A 15 -16.33 24.22 6.56
CA THR A 15 -15.02 23.59 6.42
C THR A 15 -13.90 24.55 6.82
N ALA A 16 -13.98 25.81 6.39
CA ALA A 16 -13.03 26.85 6.79
C ALA A 16 -13.09 27.11 8.30
N TYR A 17 -14.28 27.14 8.89
CA TYR A 17 -14.48 27.30 10.33
C TYR A 17 -13.83 26.16 11.14
N CYS A 18 -14.02 24.90 10.72
CA CYS A 18 -13.41 23.75 11.38
C CYS A 18 -11.88 23.67 11.24
N ILE A 19 -11.31 24.27 10.19
CA ILE A 19 -9.85 24.33 9.97
C ILE A 19 -9.21 25.45 10.81
N TYR A 20 -9.92 26.57 11.02
CA TYR A 20 -9.36 27.78 11.61
C TYR A 20 -9.65 27.98 13.12
N THR A 21 -10.53 27.20 13.74
CA THR A 21 -10.67 27.24 15.21
C THR A 21 -9.53 26.47 15.88
N PRO A 22 -8.64 27.12 16.66
CA PRO A 22 -7.56 26.42 17.34
C PRO A 22 -8.14 25.48 18.40
N LEU A 23 -7.62 24.25 18.47
CA LEU A 23 -8.07 23.25 19.43
C LEU A 23 -7.77 23.71 20.87
N PRO A 24 -8.73 23.62 21.80
CA PRO A 24 -8.45 23.84 23.21
C PRO A 24 -7.45 22.79 23.71
N GLU A 25 -6.48 23.20 24.53
CA GLU A 25 -5.29 22.42 24.94
C GLU A 25 -5.58 21.14 25.75
N ASN A 26 -6.86 20.82 26.02
CA ASN A 26 -7.26 19.80 26.99
C ASN A 26 -8.06 18.63 26.37
N ILE A 27 -7.88 18.33 25.08
CA ILE A 27 -8.52 17.19 24.42
C ILE A 27 -7.45 16.22 23.91
N GLU A 28 -7.27 15.12 24.63
CA GLU A 28 -6.54 13.94 24.17
C GLU A 28 -7.42 13.18 23.15
N GLU A 29 -6.95 13.12 21.90
CA GLU A 29 -7.49 12.43 20.72
C GLU A 29 -8.61 13.10 19.88
N PRO A 30 -8.44 13.22 18.54
CA PRO A 30 -9.25 14.12 17.73
C PRO A 30 -10.49 13.44 17.15
N MET A 31 -11.68 13.80 17.64
CA MET A 31 -12.93 13.64 16.86
C MET A 31 -12.89 14.44 15.52
N LEU A 32 -11.94 15.38 15.39
CA LEU A 32 -11.78 16.26 14.24
C LEU A 32 -11.19 15.54 13.00
N THR A 33 -10.51 14.40 13.13
CA THR A 33 -10.03 13.63 11.97
C THR A 33 -11.12 12.78 11.33
N ASN A 34 -12.11 12.34 12.11
CA ASN A 34 -13.20 11.49 11.63
C ASN A 34 -14.37 12.26 11.01
N THR A 35 -14.58 13.51 11.43
CA THR A 35 -15.71 14.33 10.99
C THR A 35 -15.67 14.70 9.49
N PRO A 36 -14.55 15.18 8.91
CA PRO A 36 -14.48 15.46 7.48
C PRO A 36 -14.57 14.18 6.63
N LEU A 37 -14.00 13.07 7.10
CA LEU A 37 -14.08 11.77 6.42
C LEU A 37 -15.53 11.24 6.37
N LYS A 38 -16.27 11.36 7.48
CA LYS A 38 -17.69 11.00 7.56
C LYS A 38 -18.56 11.94 6.71
N ALA A 39 -18.29 13.23 6.71
CA ALA A 39 -19.02 14.20 5.89
C ALA A 39 -18.84 13.92 4.39
N LEU A 40 -17.61 13.61 3.97
CA LEU A 40 -17.31 13.20 2.60
C LEU A 40 -18.00 11.86 2.24
N ALA A 41 -18.04 10.91 3.17
CA ALA A 41 -18.72 9.62 2.98
C ALA A 41 -20.24 9.78 2.80
N HIS A 42 -20.86 10.65 3.58
CA HIS A 42 -22.29 10.97 3.45
C HIS A 42 -22.58 11.73 2.15
N LEU A 43 -21.72 12.65 1.74
CA LEU A 43 -21.85 13.35 0.46
C LEU A 43 -21.73 12.39 -0.74
N ALA A 44 -20.79 11.44 -0.71
CA ALA A 44 -20.64 10.42 -1.74
C ALA A 44 -21.89 9.53 -1.84
N THR A 45 -22.43 9.11 -0.69
CA THR A 45 -23.68 8.34 -0.63
C THR A 45 -24.87 9.15 -1.14
N PHE A 46 -24.96 10.44 -0.80
CA PHE A 46 -25.99 11.37 -1.25
C PHE A 46 -25.95 11.64 -2.77
N LEU A 47 -24.76 11.62 -3.38
CA LEU A 47 -24.56 11.79 -4.82
C LEU A 47 -24.83 10.50 -5.64
N GLY A 48 -25.30 9.42 -5.01
CA GLY A 48 -25.60 8.16 -5.71
C GLY A 48 -24.37 7.33 -6.07
N LEU A 49 -23.19 7.65 -5.53
CA LEU A 49 -22.03 6.75 -5.55
C LEU A 49 -22.28 5.64 -4.52
N GLY A 50 -23.06 4.64 -4.92
CA GLY A 50 -23.76 3.69 -4.05
C GLY A 50 -22.92 2.87 -3.07
N ARG A 51 -21.59 2.95 -3.09
CA ARG A 51 -20.72 2.41 -2.04
C ARG A 51 -19.54 3.35 -1.84
N TYR A 52 -19.34 3.81 -0.61
CA TYR A 52 -18.14 4.57 -0.20
C TYR A 52 -16.83 3.98 -0.75
N PHE A 53 -16.77 2.65 -0.82
CA PHE A 53 -15.66 1.89 -1.40
C PHE A 53 -15.42 2.17 -2.90
N ASP A 54 -16.48 2.33 -3.69
CA ASP A 54 -16.36 2.55 -5.14
C ASP A 54 -15.82 3.97 -5.42
N PHE A 55 -16.26 4.96 -4.64
CA PHE A 55 -15.70 6.33 -4.71
C PHE A 55 -14.24 6.37 -4.26
N PHE A 56 -13.91 5.69 -3.15
CA PHE A 56 -12.53 5.57 -2.68
C PHE A 56 -11.63 4.87 -3.72
N THR A 57 -12.13 3.79 -4.33
CA THR A 57 -11.44 3.07 -5.41
C THR A 57 -11.23 3.96 -6.64
N LEU A 58 -12.24 4.73 -7.03
CA LEU A 58 -12.17 5.67 -8.16
C LEU A 58 -11.16 6.80 -7.93
N MET A 59 -11.06 7.30 -6.69
CA MET A 59 -10.07 8.31 -6.30
C MET A 59 -8.65 7.73 -6.14
N MET A 60 -8.53 6.42 -5.90
CA MET A 60 -7.27 5.70 -5.69
C MET A 60 -6.85 4.88 -6.92
N ILE A 61 -7.29 5.26 -8.13
CA ILE A 61 -6.75 4.70 -9.37
C ILE A 61 -5.30 5.17 -9.50
N PHE A 62 -4.38 4.42 -8.91
CA PHE A 62 -2.97 4.56 -9.15
C PHE A 62 -2.63 3.83 -10.45
N PRO A 63 -1.92 4.47 -11.38
CA PRO A 63 -1.47 3.79 -12.58
C PRO A 63 -0.55 2.63 -12.18
N GLU A 64 -0.80 1.48 -12.78
CA GLU A 64 0.11 0.34 -12.69
C GLU A 64 1.22 0.49 -13.73
N VAL A 65 2.43 0.03 -13.36
CA VAL A 65 3.58 0.02 -14.23
C VAL A 65 4.03 -1.42 -14.51
N PRO A 66 4.48 -1.72 -15.75
CA PRO A 66 5.09 -3.01 -16.05
C PRO A 66 6.40 -3.19 -15.25
N PRO A 67 6.89 -4.44 -15.08
CA PRO A 67 8.15 -4.73 -14.39
C PRO A 67 9.36 -4.34 -15.26
N THR A 68 9.52 -3.05 -15.55
CA THR A 68 10.61 -2.55 -16.39
C THR A 68 11.87 -2.37 -15.54
N SER A 69 12.94 -3.07 -15.90
CA SER A 69 14.25 -2.87 -15.28
C SER A 69 14.86 -1.53 -15.69
N ASP A 70 15.60 -0.89 -14.79
CA ASP A 70 16.34 0.35 -15.06
C ASP A 70 17.85 0.16 -14.81
N LYS A 71 18.61 1.26 -14.81
CA LYS A 71 20.07 1.24 -14.63
C LYS A 71 20.53 0.87 -13.22
N ASN A 72 19.67 1.01 -12.21
CA ASN A 72 19.99 0.74 -10.81
C ASN A 72 19.38 -0.59 -10.35
N VAL A 73 18.19 -0.95 -10.83
CA VAL A 73 17.40 -2.07 -10.30
C VAL A 73 16.86 -2.94 -11.44
N ILE A 74 17.05 -4.26 -11.30
CA ILE A 74 16.37 -5.29 -12.09
C ILE A 74 15.02 -5.55 -11.45
N VAL A 75 13.95 -5.46 -12.23
CA VAL A 75 12.59 -5.70 -11.78
C VAL A 75 12.02 -6.89 -12.53
N THR A 76 11.44 -7.85 -11.82
CA THR A 76 10.92 -9.09 -12.40
C THR A 76 9.65 -9.52 -11.68
N ASP A 77 8.62 -9.87 -12.46
CA ASP A 77 7.42 -10.51 -11.95
C ASP A 77 7.60 -12.02 -11.97
N THR A 78 7.32 -12.68 -10.85
CA THR A 78 7.41 -14.14 -10.69
C THR A 78 6.34 -14.63 -9.71
N LYS A 79 6.42 -15.89 -9.29
CA LYS A 79 5.52 -16.49 -8.31
C LYS A 79 6.29 -17.21 -7.22
N PHE A 80 5.93 -16.95 -5.97
CA PHE A 80 6.40 -17.67 -4.79
C PHE A 80 5.24 -18.47 -4.22
N ASN A 81 5.32 -19.80 -4.27
CA ASN A 81 4.23 -20.71 -3.89
C ASN A 81 2.87 -20.35 -4.55
N ASN A 82 2.86 -20.10 -5.85
CA ASN A 82 1.71 -19.62 -6.63
C ASN A 82 1.22 -18.20 -6.31
N THR A 83 1.72 -17.54 -5.27
CA THR A 83 1.46 -16.11 -5.02
C THR A 83 2.29 -15.26 -5.96
N PRO A 84 1.68 -14.40 -6.80
CA PRO A 84 2.43 -13.48 -7.65
C PRO A 84 3.22 -12.48 -6.80
N VAL A 85 4.47 -12.24 -7.18
CA VAL A 85 5.37 -11.29 -6.52
C VAL A 85 6.15 -10.50 -7.56
N ARG A 86 6.51 -9.27 -7.22
CA ARG A 86 7.47 -8.46 -7.96
C ARG A 86 8.76 -8.34 -7.18
N VAL A 87 9.86 -8.74 -7.78
CA VAL A 87 11.18 -8.75 -7.16
C VAL A 87 12.04 -7.64 -7.74
N TYR A 88 12.70 -6.91 -6.86
CA TYR A 88 13.60 -5.79 -7.16
C TYR A 88 15.00 -6.15 -6.68
N VAL A 89 15.93 -6.31 -7.62
CA VAL A 89 17.32 -6.68 -7.34
C VAL A 89 18.25 -5.53 -7.77
N PRO A 90 19.07 -4.99 -6.86
CA PRO A 90 20.08 -3.98 -7.22
C PRO A 90 21.07 -4.53 -8.24
N ARG A 91 21.37 -3.75 -9.30
CA ARG A 91 22.33 -4.12 -10.35
C ARG A 91 23.78 -4.10 -9.91
N ARG A 92 24.11 -3.26 -8.92
CA ARG A 92 25.47 -3.18 -8.38
C ARG A 92 25.90 -4.56 -7.92
N LYS A 93 27.11 -4.99 -8.28
CA LYS A 93 27.68 -6.22 -7.71
C LYS A 93 27.84 -6.03 -6.21
N SER A 94 27.59 -7.10 -5.46
CA SER A 94 27.85 -7.15 -4.02
C SER A 94 28.84 -8.27 -3.78
N ASP A 95 29.87 -7.98 -2.99
CA ASP A 95 30.85 -8.98 -2.54
C ASP A 95 30.34 -9.76 -1.32
N THR A 96 29.17 -9.40 -0.78
CA THR A 96 28.54 -10.02 0.39
C THR A 96 27.07 -10.33 0.12
N LEU A 97 26.48 -11.22 0.92
CA LEU A 97 25.04 -11.45 0.90
C LEU A 97 24.29 -10.17 1.28
N ARG A 98 23.25 -9.85 0.51
CA ARG A 98 22.44 -8.64 0.69
C ARG A 98 21.40 -8.83 1.79
N ARG A 99 20.94 -7.71 2.33
CA ARG A 99 19.70 -7.68 3.12
C ARG A 99 18.49 -7.81 2.20
N SER A 100 17.34 -8.15 2.76
CA SER A 100 16.08 -8.13 2.01
C SER A 100 14.94 -7.46 2.76
N VAL A 101 13.98 -6.95 1.98
CA VAL A 101 12.72 -6.39 2.49
C VAL A 101 11.57 -7.06 1.77
N PHE A 102 10.72 -7.73 2.53
CA PHE A 102 9.46 -8.25 2.04
C PHE A 102 8.38 -7.18 2.26
N TYR A 103 7.84 -6.64 1.17
CA TYR A 103 6.90 -5.52 1.18
C TYR A 103 5.47 -5.98 0.92
N ILE A 104 4.57 -5.61 1.82
CA ILE A 104 3.14 -5.90 1.76
C ILE A 104 2.44 -4.57 1.47
N HIS A 105 1.86 -4.43 0.27
CA HIS A 105 1.19 -3.19 -0.09
C HIS A 105 -0.04 -2.92 0.79
N GLY A 106 -0.46 -1.66 0.86
CA GLY A 106 -1.68 -1.27 1.58
C GLY A 106 -2.95 -1.49 0.76
N GLY A 107 -4.06 -0.91 1.24
CA GLY A 107 -5.37 -0.99 0.55
C GLY A 107 -6.40 -1.89 1.23
N GLY A 108 -6.24 -2.18 2.53
CA GLY A 108 -7.27 -2.85 3.34
C GLY A 108 -7.70 -4.20 2.81
N TRP A 109 -6.73 -5.00 2.33
CA TRP A 109 -6.95 -6.32 1.74
C TRP A 109 -7.85 -6.35 0.50
N SER A 110 -8.20 -5.19 -0.03
CA SER A 110 -9.23 -5.02 -1.07
C SER A 110 -8.74 -4.21 -2.28
N LEU A 111 -7.66 -3.46 -2.10
CA LEU A 111 -7.05 -2.57 -3.09
C LEU A 111 -5.53 -2.72 -3.06
N GLY A 112 -4.88 -2.17 -4.07
CA GLY A 112 -3.42 -2.16 -4.17
C GLY A 112 -2.88 -3.26 -5.07
N SER A 113 -1.61 -3.08 -5.44
CA SER A 113 -0.82 -4.03 -6.21
C SER A 113 0.63 -3.60 -6.10
N ALA A 114 1.55 -4.55 -6.16
CA ALA A 114 2.98 -4.32 -6.31
C ALA A 114 3.31 -3.50 -7.57
N ALA A 115 2.42 -3.49 -8.56
CA ALA A 115 2.57 -2.71 -9.78
C ALA A 115 2.12 -1.26 -9.64
N PHE A 116 1.47 -0.85 -8.55
CA PHE A 116 1.10 0.56 -8.35
C PHE A 116 2.36 1.42 -8.35
N ILE A 117 2.36 2.49 -9.15
CA ILE A 117 3.56 3.33 -9.38
C ILE A 117 4.21 3.81 -8.07
N SER A 118 3.42 4.14 -7.05
CA SER A 118 3.90 4.58 -5.74
C SER A 118 4.69 3.48 -5.01
N TYR A 119 4.14 2.26 -4.97
CA TYR A 119 4.78 1.09 -4.35
C TYR A 119 5.96 0.58 -5.18
N ASP A 120 5.89 0.67 -6.50
CA ASP A 120 7.00 0.33 -7.39
C ASP A 120 8.18 1.29 -7.19
N LEU A 121 7.95 2.61 -7.18
CA LEU A 121 8.98 3.61 -6.91
C LEU A 121 9.57 3.49 -5.50
N LEU A 122 8.73 3.21 -4.49
CA LEU A 122 9.19 2.95 -3.13
C LEU A 122 10.10 1.72 -3.07
N SER A 123 9.70 0.63 -3.73
CA SER A 123 10.46 -0.62 -3.75
C SER A 123 11.79 -0.46 -4.46
N ARG A 124 11.81 0.21 -5.63
CA ARG A 124 13.06 0.56 -6.34
C ARG A 124 13.99 1.40 -5.48
N ARG A 125 13.47 2.46 -4.86
CA ARG A 125 14.27 3.35 -4.02
C ARG A 125 14.82 2.62 -2.79
N THR A 126 14.03 1.73 -2.20
CA THR A 126 14.46 0.86 -1.10
C THR A 126 15.57 -0.06 -1.55
N ALA A 127 15.39 -0.78 -2.67
CA ALA A 127 16.39 -1.67 -3.22
C ALA A 127 17.71 -0.95 -3.50
N ASP A 128 17.64 0.17 -4.21
CA ASP A 128 18.79 0.98 -4.60
C ASP A 128 19.53 1.55 -3.38
N ARG A 129 18.83 2.27 -2.49
CA ARG A 129 19.48 2.93 -1.35
C ARG A 129 20.00 1.95 -0.30
N LEU A 130 19.29 0.84 -0.09
CA LEU A 130 19.64 -0.13 0.94
C LEU A 130 20.46 -1.30 0.40
N ASP A 131 20.83 -1.36 -0.87
CA ASP A 131 21.45 -2.58 -1.44
C ASP A 131 20.67 -3.84 -1.07
N ALA A 132 19.35 -3.75 -1.14
CA ALA A 132 18.45 -4.76 -0.62
C ALA A 132 17.69 -5.42 -1.76
N VAL A 133 17.50 -6.72 -1.67
CA VAL A 133 16.50 -7.39 -2.50
C VAL A 133 15.13 -7.06 -1.92
N VAL A 134 14.24 -6.45 -2.70
CA VAL A 134 12.87 -6.17 -2.27
C VAL A 134 11.93 -7.14 -2.97
N VAL A 135 11.04 -7.77 -2.21
CA VAL A 135 9.99 -8.65 -2.74
C VAL A 135 8.65 -8.03 -2.37
N SER A 136 7.87 -7.62 -3.36
CA SER A 136 6.55 -7.03 -3.17
C SER A 136 5.47 -8.03 -3.57
N THR A 137 4.59 -8.41 -2.65
CA THR A 137 3.54 -9.42 -2.89
C THR A 137 2.29 -8.84 -3.54
N ASN A 138 1.72 -9.59 -4.48
CA ASN A 138 0.37 -9.39 -5.01
C ASN A 138 -0.55 -10.46 -4.44
N TYR A 139 -1.00 -10.26 -3.20
CA TYR A 139 -1.97 -11.16 -2.57
C TYR A 139 -3.36 -10.99 -3.19
N ARG A 140 -4.18 -12.03 -3.11
CA ARG A 140 -5.56 -12.01 -3.58
C ARG A 140 -6.38 -10.92 -2.86
N LEU A 141 -7.34 -10.28 -3.52
CA LEU A 141 -8.08 -9.16 -2.93
C LEU A 141 -9.55 -9.48 -2.64
N ALA A 142 -10.08 -8.89 -1.57
CA ALA A 142 -11.50 -8.78 -1.32
C ALA A 142 -12.14 -7.83 -2.36
N PRO A 143 -13.46 -7.97 -2.65
CA PRO A 143 -14.41 -8.92 -2.07
C PRO A 143 -14.35 -10.32 -2.71
N LYS A 144 -13.53 -10.54 -3.75
CA LYS A 144 -13.46 -11.83 -4.45
C LYS A 144 -12.91 -12.95 -3.55
N TYR A 145 -11.95 -12.61 -2.70
CA TYR A 145 -11.36 -13.52 -1.73
C TYR A 145 -11.53 -12.94 -0.33
N HIS A 146 -12.11 -13.73 0.58
CA HIS A 146 -12.36 -13.33 1.95
C HIS A 146 -11.17 -13.71 2.85
N PHE A 147 -11.03 -13.00 3.96
CA PHE A 147 -10.09 -13.37 5.01
C PHE A 147 -10.28 -14.86 5.40
N PRO A 148 -9.22 -15.66 5.61
CA PRO A 148 -7.80 -15.27 5.77
C PRO A 148 -6.93 -15.36 4.49
N VAL A 149 -7.54 -15.50 3.31
CA VAL A 149 -6.82 -15.83 2.07
C VAL A 149 -5.64 -14.89 1.77
N GLN A 150 -5.80 -13.60 2.01
CA GLN A 150 -4.76 -12.60 1.78
C GLN A 150 -3.54 -12.79 2.69
N PHE A 151 -3.80 -13.14 3.95
CA PHE A 151 -2.77 -13.43 4.93
C PHE A 151 -2.03 -14.71 4.56
N GLU A 152 -2.75 -15.75 4.14
CA GLU A 152 -2.17 -17.02 3.69
C GLU A 152 -1.25 -16.81 2.48
N ASP A 153 -1.68 -16.01 1.48
CA ASP A 153 -0.86 -15.70 0.31
C ASP A 153 0.47 -15.03 0.68
N VAL A 154 0.43 -14.06 1.59
CA VAL A 154 1.62 -13.35 2.09
C VAL A 154 2.51 -14.30 2.89
N TYR A 155 1.93 -15.06 3.81
CA TYR A 155 2.66 -16.01 4.65
C TYR A 155 3.37 -17.08 3.80
N ASP A 156 2.66 -17.66 2.83
CA ASP A 156 3.21 -18.67 1.93
C ASP A 156 4.30 -18.11 1.02
N ALA A 157 4.15 -16.88 0.53
CA ALA A 157 5.17 -16.21 -0.27
C ALA A 157 6.44 -15.92 0.55
N ILE A 158 6.31 -15.46 1.80
CA ILE A 158 7.44 -15.27 2.72
C ILE A 158 8.11 -16.61 3.00
N LYS A 159 7.34 -17.64 3.36
CA LYS A 159 7.87 -18.97 3.65
C LYS A 159 8.60 -19.59 2.46
N TRP A 160 8.10 -19.36 1.25
CA TRP A 160 8.78 -19.76 0.02
C TRP A 160 10.10 -19.01 -0.18
N PHE A 161 10.08 -17.69 -0.02
CA PHE A 161 11.27 -16.85 -0.14
C PHE A 161 12.38 -17.21 0.85
N LEU A 162 12.02 -17.62 2.07
CA LEU A 162 12.95 -18.02 3.13
C LEU A 162 13.64 -19.38 2.88
N ARG A 163 13.31 -20.10 1.81
CA ARG A 163 14.00 -21.35 1.48
C ARG A 163 15.43 -21.08 1.05
N LYS A 164 16.36 -21.90 1.54
CA LYS A 164 17.81 -21.75 1.29
C LYS A 164 18.17 -21.55 -0.18
N ASN A 165 17.60 -22.34 -1.08
CA ASN A 165 17.86 -22.24 -2.51
C ASN A 165 17.38 -20.90 -3.13
N ILE A 166 16.27 -20.34 -2.61
CA ILE A 166 15.75 -19.06 -3.08
C ILE A 166 16.59 -17.90 -2.52
N LEU A 167 17.01 -17.98 -1.26
CA LEU A 167 17.92 -17.00 -0.67
C LEU A 167 19.27 -16.98 -1.39
N GLU A 168 19.80 -18.15 -1.76
CA GLU A 168 21.04 -18.27 -2.55
C GLU A 168 20.87 -17.69 -3.97
N GLU A 169 19.75 -17.96 -4.64
CA GLU A 169 19.42 -17.41 -5.96
C GLU A 169 19.45 -15.87 -5.98
N TYR A 170 18.89 -15.24 -4.94
CA TYR A 170 18.87 -13.78 -4.81
C TYR A 170 20.08 -13.21 -4.07
N GLY A 171 21.00 -14.05 -3.59
CA GLY A 171 22.17 -13.65 -2.80
C GLY A 171 21.80 -12.89 -1.52
N VAL A 172 20.79 -13.38 -0.79
CA VAL A 172 20.24 -12.76 0.43
C VAL A 172 20.76 -13.46 1.68
N ASP A 173 21.11 -12.66 2.70
CA ASP A 173 21.50 -13.13 4.03
C ASP A 173 20.25 -13.53 4.84
N PRO A 174 20.10 -14.80 5.25
CA PRO A 174 18.96 -15.26 6.06
C PRO A 174 18.84 -14.51 7.40
N GLY A 175 19.93 -13.95 7.94
CA GLY A 175 19.93 -13.18 9.17
C GLY A 175 19.52 -11.70 9.00
N ARG A 176 19.28 -11.23 7.76
CA ARG A 176 19.02 -9.81 7.45
C ARG A 176 17.78 -9.63 6.57
N ILE A 177 16.65 -10.15 7.05
CA ILE A 177 15.37 -10.11 6.36
C ILE A 177 14.39 -9.26 7.17
N ALA A 178 13.84 -8.23 6.55
CA ALA A 178 12.81 -7.37 7.14
C ALA A 178 11.47 -7.58 6.43
N VAL A 179 10.37 -7.40 7.18
CA VAL A 179 9.02 -7.31 6.62
C VAL A 179 8.52 -5.89 6.83
N SER A 180 7.91 -5.30 5.81
CA SER A 180 7.39 -3.93 5.83
C SER A 180 6.07 -3.87 5.06
N GLY A 181 5.25 -2.86 5.35
CA GLY A 181 4.02 -2.62 4.60
C GLY A 181 3.34 -1.32 4.99
N ASP A 182 2.36 -0.92 4.19
CA ASP A 182 1.69 0.37 4.31
C ASP A 182 0.21 0.20 4.74
N SER A 183 -0.24 1.07 5.64
CA SER A 183 -1.63 1.32 6.04
C SER A 183 -2.44 0.20 6.70
N VAL A 184 -2.31 -1.07 6.30
CA VAL A 184 -3.09 -2.20 6.88
C VAL A 184 -2.23 -3.45 7.13
N CYS A 185 -0.91 -3.30 7.16
CA CYS A 185 0.06 -4.38 7.39
C CYS A 185 0.16 -4.83 8.87
N GLY A 186 -0.97 -4.91 9.59
CA GLY A 186 -0.98 -5.47 10.94
C GLY A 186 -2.30 -5.31 11.67
N GLU A 187 -3.04 -6.40 11.86
CA GLU A 187 -3.84 -6.53 13.07
C GLU A 187 -2.89 -6.99 14.19
N LYS A 188 -2.61 -6.10 15.15
CA LYS A 188 -2.00 -6.52 16.41
C LYS A 188 -3.02 -7.39 17.15
N LYS A 189 -2.73 -8.67 17.33
CA LYS A 189 -3.29 -9.45 18.43
C LYS A 189 -2.43 -9.25 19.67
#